data_AF-A0A2E9Y2G1-F1
#
_entry.id   AF-A0A2E9Y2G1-F1
#
_cell.length_a   1.000
_cell.length_b   1.000
_cell.length_c   1.000
_cell.angle_alpha   90.00
_cell.angle_beta   90.00
_cell.angle_gamma   90.00
#
_symmetry.space_group_name_H-M   'P 1'
#
loop_
_entity.id
_entity.type
_entity.pdbx_description
1 polymer ?
#
loop_
_entity_poly.entity_id
_entity_poly.type
_entity_poly.pdbx_seq_one_letter_code
_entity_poly.pdbx_strand_id
1 'polypeptide(L)' 'MDTDDLEPPEVPKGKPDLQLMSMEQLQDYIGEMEAEIARVRAAIKDKQTAHGAADAVFKI' A
#
# COMPACT_ATOMS: atom_id res chain seq x y z
N MET A 1 5.14 -34.88 -20.94
CA MET A 1 4.02 -34.02 -20.53
C MET A 1 4.44 -33.44 -19.20
N ASP A 2 4.86 -32.18 -19.21
CA ASP A 2 5.22 -31.45 -18.00
C ASP A 2 3.95 -31.23 -17.18
N THR A 3 3.98 -31.70 -15.94
CA THR A 3 2.84 -31.70 -15.02
C THR A 3 2.85 -30.49 -14.07
N ASP A 4 3.80 -29.57 -14.27
CA ASP A 4 3.99 -28.36 -13.45
C ASP A 4 3.12 -27.16 -13.89
N ASP A 5 2.33 -27.28 -14.96
CA ASP A 5 1.53 -26.17 -15.53
C ASP A 5 0.12 -26.04 -14.93
N LEU A 6 -0.12 -26.59 -13.73
CA LEU A 6 -1.44 -26.61 -13.08
C LEU A 6 -1.47 -25.93 -11.71
N GLU A 7 -0.54 -25.02 -11.41
CA GLU A 7 -0.71 -24.13 -10.25
C GLU A 7 -1.83 -23.12 -10.56
N PRO A 8 -2.93 -23.09 -9.76
CA PRO A 8 -3.98 -22.11 -9.98
C PRO A 8 -3.37 -20.70 -9.92
N PRO A 9 -3.66 -19.83 -10.90
CA PRO A 9 -3.15 -18.47 -10.84
C PRO A 9 -3.64 -17.84 -9.54
N GLU A 10 -2.72 -17.28 -8.76
CA GLU A 10 -3.05 -16.57 -7.53
C GLU A 10 -3.96 -15.41 -7.90
N VAL A 11 -5.26 -15.59 -7.68
CA VAL A 11 -6.24 -14.53 -7.89
C VAL A 11 -5.91 -13.47 -6.84
N PRO A 12 -5.56 -12.23 -7.23
CA PRO A 12 -5.31 -11.18 -6.27
C PRO A 12 -6.59 -11.03 -5.45
N LYS A 13 -6.50 -11.38 -4.15
CA LYS A 13 -7.61 -11.21 -3.22
C LYS A 13 -7.99 -9.74 -3.27
N GLY A 14 -9.15 -9.45 -3.86
CA GLY A 14 -9.67 -8.09 -3.94
C GLY A 14 -9.82 -7.49 -2.55
N LYS A 15 -10.11 -6.18 -2.51
CA LYS A 15 -10.45 -5.53 -1.24
C LYS A 15 -11.57 -6.32 -0.55
N PRO A 16 -11.51 -6.51 0.78
CA PRO A 16 -12.55 -7.22 1.50
C PRO A 16 -13.91 -6.57 1.26
N ASP A 17 -14.96 -7.39 1.14
CA ASP A 17 -16.32 -6.88 1.01
C ASP A 17 -16.77 -6.27 2.34
N LEU A 18 -16.84 -4.95 2.37
CA LEU A 18 -17.20 -4.17 3.55
C LEU A 18 -18.62 -4.45 4.05
N GLN A 19 -19.52 -4.95 3.18
CA GLN A 19 -20.91 -5.26 3.58
C GLN A 19 -21.00 -6.52 4.45
N LEU A 20 -19.98 -7.39 4.40
CA LEU A 20 -19.90 -8.63 5.17
C LEU A 20 -19.14 -8.47 6.49
N MET A 21 -18.53 -7.30 6.72
CA MET A 21 -17.73 -7.02 7.91
C MET A 21 -18.62 -6.54 9.07
N SER A 22 -18.28 -6.96 10.28
CA SER A 22 -18.87 -6.42 11.51
C SER A 22 -18.40 -4.98 11.77
N MET A 23 -19.08 -4.28 12.67
CA MET A 23 -18.70 -2.92 13.07
C MET A 23 -17.25 -2.86 13.61
N GLU A 24 -16.86 -3.84 14.43
CA GLU A 24 -15.51 -3.96 14.98
C GLU A 24 -14.48 -4.18 13.86
N GLN A 25 -14.77 -5.09 12.93
CA GLN A 25 -13.91 -5.35 11.78
C GLN A 25 -13.72 -4.12 10.89
N LEU A 26 -14.78 -3.31 10.72
CA LEU A 26 -14.69 -2.05 9.97
C LEU A 26 -13.82 -1.02 10.70
N GLN A 27 -13.88 -0.96 12.02
CA GLN A 27 -13.03 -0.07 12.82
C GLN A 27 -11.56 -0.50 12.74
N ASP A 28 -11.28 -1.80 12.84
CA ASP A 28 -9.92 -2.33 12.69
C ASP A 28 -9.37 -2.06 11.28
N TYR A 29 -10.19 -2.29 10.25
CA TYR A 29 -9.81 -2.03 8.86
C TYR A 29 -9.54 -0.55 8.60
N ILE A 30 -10.29 0.37 9.22
CA ILE A 30 -9.98 1.80 9.19
C ILE A 30 -8.59 2.03 9.79
N GLY A 31 -8.30 1.46 10.96
CA GLY A 31 -6.99 1.61 11.62
C GLY A 31 -5.83 1.13 10.74
N GLU A 32 -5.98 -0.01 10.08
CA GLU A 32 -4.98 -0.53 9.13
C GLU A 32 -4.78 0.42 7.94
N MET A 33 -5.86 0.91 7.34
CA MET A 33 -5.79 1.84 6.20
C MET A 33 -5.17 3.18 6.60
N GLU A 34 -5.48 3.70 7.79
CA GLU A 34 -4.86 4.93 8.32
C GLU A 34 -3.36 4.76 8.57
N ALA A 35 -2.94 3.61 9.11
CA ALA A 35 -1.53 3.28 9.28
C ALA A 35 -0.79 3.23 7.94
N GLU A 36 -1.41 2.65 6.91
CA GLU A 36 -0.83 2.62 5.56
C GLU A 36 -0.77 4.02 4.94
N ILE A 37 -1.80 4.86 5.12
CA ILE A 37 -1.77 6.26 4.70
C ILE A 37 -0.61 7.00 5.38
N ALA A 38 -0.40 6.78 6.68
CA ALA A 38 0.71 7.38 7.40
C ALA A 38 2.07 6.93 6.84
N ARG A 39 2.25 5.63 6.58
CA ARG A 39 3.46 5.08 5.95
C ARG A 39 3.73 5.72 4.59
N VAL A 40 2.73 5.78 3.71
CA VAL A 40 2.88 6.35 2.37
C VAL A 40 3.20 7.84 2.44
N ARG A 41 2.55 8.58 3.34
CA ARG A 41 2.87 10.00 3.57
C ARG A 41 4.31 10.20 4.04
N ALA A 42 4.84 9.34 4.92
CA ALA A 42 6.24 9.40 5.33
C ALA A 42 7.17 9.18 4.13
N ALA A 43 6.92 8.15 3.31
CA ALA A 43 7.71 7.89 2.11
C ALA A 43 7.67 9.05 1.09
N ILE A 44 6.51 9.72 0.94
CA ILE A 44 6.39 10.92 0.11
C ILE A 44 7.26 12.05 0.67
N LYS A 45 7.19 12.31 1.98
CA LYS A 45 8.00 13.35 2.63
C LYS A 45 9.49 13.11 2.46
N ASP A 46 9.94 11.86 2.57
CA ASP A 46 11.34 11.49 2.38
C ASP A 46 11.78 11.74 0.92
N LYS A 47 10.93 11.36 -0.04
CA LYS A 47 11.17 11.63 -1.47
C LYS A 47 11.19 13.12 -1.79
N GLN A 48 10.29 13.91 -1.21
CA GLN A 48 10.26 15.37 -1.36
C GLN A 48 11.50 16.02 -0.75
N THR A 49 11.98 15.52 0.39
CA THR A 49 13.22 16.01 1.01
C THR A 49 14.42 15.69 0.13
N ALA A 50 14.49 14.49 -0.43
CA ALA A 50 15.53 14.13 -1.39
C ALA A 50 15.49 14.98 -2.68
N HIS A 51 14.29 15.27 -3.21
CA HIS A 51 14.12 16.15 -4.36
C HIS A 51 14.46 17.61 -4.05
N GLY A 52 14.01 18.15 -2.92
CA GLY A 52 14.33 19.51 -2.49
C GLY A 52 15.82 19.71 -2.17
N ALA A 53 16.48 18.68 -1.65
CA ALA A 53 17.93 18.67 -1.47
C ALA A 53 18.66 18.64 -2.82
N ALA A 54 18.16 17.88 -3.80
CA ALA A 54 18.71 17.91 -5.16
C ALA A 54 18.53 19.30 -5.81
N ASP A 55 17.33 19.88 -5.73
CA ASP A 55 17.06 21.23 -6.28
C ASP A 55 17.91 22.32 -5.58
N ALA A 56 18.26 22.14 -4.30
CA ALA A 56 19.17 23.04 -3.58
C ALA A 56 20.65 22.86 -3.99
N VAL A 57 21.06 21.65 -4.41
CA VAL A 57 22.42 21.37 -4.90
C VAL A 57 22.58 21.81 -6.36
N PHE A 58 21.51 21.83 -7.16
CA PHE A 58 21.54 22.24 -8.57
C PHE A 58 21.17 23.71 -8.83
N LYS A 59 20.88 24.51 -7.79
CA LYS A 59 20.84 25.98 -7.94
C LYS A 59 22.26 26.56 -7.94
N ILE A 60 22.81 26.66 -9.16
CA ILE A 60 23.91 27.55 -9.55
C ILE A 60 23.26 28.71 -10.33
#